data_AF-A0A2P5DI30-F1
#
_entry.id   AF-A0A2P5DI30-F1
#
_cell.length_a   1.000
_cell.length_b   1.000
_cell.length_c   1.000
_cell.angle_alpha   90.00
_cell.angle_beta   90.00
_cell.angle_gamma   90.00
#
_symmetry.space_group_name_H-M   'P 1'
#
loop_
_entity.id
_entity.type
_entity.pdbx_description
1 polymer ?
#
loop_
_entity_poly.entity_id
_entity_poly.type
_entity_poly.pdbx_seq_one_letter_code
_entity_poly.pdbx_strand_id
1 'polypeptide(L)'
;MIDAISAGPITVFLMGAHTNLALFLMTNPHLKRNVEHIYAMGGSIGTSCSSSKNDTGPCGEIGNLFPQDSNPYAEFNMFVDPFAAYTVLHSGIPITLVPLDATKTIPTDENFFSAFEKEHDTYEAQYSFESLKMVHDTMSKDDFFEKYCMWDSFMVGVALSQMRNSQTNGVGENEFADMEYVNITVVTSNEPYGISDGSNPLLEEGYSPKFGVDKNGVHSGHVQLGMEDPYCLVEGQKGKCQDGYTKKVSGKEAVQVLIATIAKPNRDKTSLLGKEFYKSFLDVMNRAEQSGRFNIRSQFPYYEEKLYKLDFGTRVKGKVVVFDMDMSAGDFLALFYLLKSPQELIDLKLLLC
;
A
#
# COMPACT_ATOMS: atom_id res chain seq x y z
N MET A 1 -4.21 -16.01 8.95
CA MET A 1 -3.59 -16.08 7.61
C MET A 1 -3.42 -17.53 7.13
N ILE A 2 -2.79 -18.43 7.92
CA ILE A 2 -2.57 -19.84 7.55
C ILE A 2 -3.82 -20.54 7.04
N ASP A 3 -4.91 -20.55 7.81
CA ASP A 3 -6.14 -21.26 7.42
C ASP A 3 -6.70 -20.77 6.09
N ALA A 4 -6.76 -19.45 5.89
CA ALA A 4 -7.25 -18.83 4.67
C ALA A 4 -6.39 -19.20 3.44
N ILE A 5 -5.06 -19.13 3.57
CA ILE A 5 -4.13 -19.44 2.48
C ILE A 5 -4.07 -20.95 2.21
N SER A 6 -4.19 -21.79 3.24
CA SER A 6 -4.19 -23.24 3.09
C SER A 6 -5.44 -23.78 2.37
N ALA A 7 -6.55 -23.05 2.41
CA ALA A 7 -7.82 -23.44 1.81
C ALA A 7 -7.83 -23.37 0.27
N GLY A 8 -6.92 -22.61 -0.34
CA GLY A 8 -6.81 -22.50 -1.79
C GLY A 8 -6.07 -21.25 -2.25
N PRO A 9 -6.04 -21.01 -3.58
CA PRO A 9 -5.41 -19.82 -4.14
C PRO A 9 -6.06 -18.53 -3.63
N ILE A 10 -5.23 -17.54 -3.32
CA ILE A 10 -5.67 -16.28 -2.71
C ILE A 10 -4.86 -15.10 -3.22
N THR A 11 -5.48 -13.93 -3.24
CA THR A 11 -4.81 -12.64 -3.43
C THR A 11 -4.65 -11.94 -2.07
N VAL A 12 -3.53 -11.26 -1.87
CA VAL A 12 -3.26 -10.49 -0.65
C VAL A 12 -3.21 -8.99 -0.96
N PHE A 13 -3.92 -8.19 -0.17
CA PHE A 13 -3.88 -6.73 -0.19
C PHE A 13 -3.10 -6.28 1.04
N LEU A 14 -2.02 -5.53 0.83
CA LEU A 14 -1.16 -4.98 1.87
C LEU A 14 -1.27 -3.45 1.86
N MET A 15 -1.74 -2.90 2.98
CA MET A 15 -1.93 -1.45 3.17
C MET A 15 -1.19 -0.92 4.39
N GLY A 16 -0.66 -1.82 5.21
CA GLY A 16 0.27 -1.51 6.28
C GLY A 16 1.66 -2.08 6.04
N ALA A 17 2.44 -2.14 7.11
CA ALA A 17 3.74 -2.81 7.12
C ALA A 17 3.63 -4.28 6.71
N HIS A 18 4.59 -4.75 5.92
CA HIS A 18 4.55 -6.09 5.32
C HIS A 18 4.90 -7.24 6.30
N THR A 19 5.04 -6.95 7.60
CA THR A 19 5.54 -7.87 8.63
C THR A 19 4.71 -9.15 8.72
N ASN A 20 3.38 -9.04 8.74
CA ASN A 20 2.47 -10.18 8.82
C ASN A 20 2.67 -11.18 7.68
N LEU A 21 2.72 -10.68 6.43
CA LEU A 21 2.95 -11.52 5.26
C LEU A 21 4.39 -12.05 5.21
N ALA A 22 5.39 -11.25 5.54
CA ALA A 22 6.78 -11.69 5.58
C ALA A 22 6.98 -12.86 6.55
N LEU A 23 6.49 -12.72 7.79
CA LEU A 23 6.50 -13.79 8.79
C LEU A 23 5.78 -15.04 8.29
N PHE A 24 4.62 -14.88 7.65
CA PHE A 24 3.90 -16.01 7.05
C PHE A 24 4.75 -16.72 5.99
N LEU A 25 5.36 -15.99 5.06
CA LEU A 25 6.16 -16.56 3.97
C LEU A 25 7.42 -17.27 4.49
N MET A 26 8.06 -16.72 5.52
CA MET A 26 9.25 -17.30 6.15
C MET A 26 8.92 -18.56 6.95
N THR A 27 7.79 -18.57 7.66
CA THR A 27 7.39 -19.71 8.51
C THR A 27 6.65 -20.80 7.75
N ASN A 28 5.98 -20.45 6.63
CA ASN A 28 5.16 -21.37 5.83
C ASN A 28 5.55 -21.35 4.34
N PRO A 29 6.83 -21.61 3.97
CA PRO A 29 7.29 -21.49 2.59
C PRO A 29 6.56 -22.41 1.61
N HIS A 30 6.01 -23.52 2.08
CA HIS A 30 5.22 -24.46 1.27
C HIS A 30 3.83 -23.93 0.88
N LEU A 31 3.28 -22.96 1.61
CA LEU A 31 1.99 -22.31 1.33
C LEU A 31 2.12 -21.08 0.42
N LYS A 32 3.34 -20.57 0.21
CA LYS A 32 3.62 -19.46 -0.70
C LYS A 32 2.98 -19.62 -2.09
N ARG A 33 2.96 -20.84 -2.62
CA ARG A 33 2.36 -21.18 -3.93
C ARG A 33 0.85 -20.91 -4.03
N ASN A 34 0.18 -20.78 -2.89
CA ASN A 34 -1.25 -20.46 -2.83
C ASN A 34 -1.50 -18.95 -2.85
N VAL A 35 -0.46 -18.12 -2.73
CA VAL A 35 -0.60 -16.66 -2.92
C VAL A 35 -0.41 -16.36 -4.40
N GLU A 36 -1.52 -16.07 -5.10
CA GLU A 36 -1.52 -15.85 -6.55
C GLU A 36 -0.93 -14.48 -6.92
N HIS A 37 -1.26 -13.46 -6.11
CA HIS A 37 -0.88 -12.08 -6.38
C HIS A 37 -0.88 -11.27 -5.09
N ILE A 38 -0.03 -10.26 -5.04
CA ILE A 38 0.02 -9.27 -3.95
C ILE A 38 -0.22 -7.88 -4.54
N TYR A 39 -1.20 -7.17 -4.00
CA TYR A 39 -1.39 -5.74 -4.25
C TYR A 39 -0.95 -4.98 -3.01
N ALA A 40 0.00 -4.07 -3.15
CA ALA A 40 0.58 -3.36 -2.02
C ALA A 40 0.53 -1.85 -2.25
N MET A 41 0.08 -1.11 -1.23
CA MET A 41 0.33 0.33 -1.12
C MET A 41 1.64 0.52 -0.38
N GLY A 42 2.58 1.20 -1.02
CA GLY A 42 3.80 1.60 -0.35
C GLY A 42 4.96 1.84 -1.30
N GLY A 43 6.02 2.37 -0.72
CA GLY A 43 7.24 2.72 -1.43
C GLY A 43 7.20 4.08 -2.11
N SER A 44 8.39 4.58 -2.37
CA SER A 44 8.67 5.83 -3.04
C SER A 44 9.88 5.58 -3.92
N ILE A 45 9.68 5.65 -5.24
CA ILE A 45 10.64 5.18 -6.24
C ILE A 45 11.36 6.35 -6.92
N GLY A 46 10.71 7.52 -6.98
CA GLY A 46 11.23 8.70 -7.70
C GLY A 46 11.05 8.62 -9.21
N THR A 47 10.03 7.91 -9.70
CA THR A 47 9.69 7.80 -11.13
C THR A 47 9.13 9.11 -11.71
N SER A 48 8.43 9.91 -10.91
CA SER A 48 7.82 11.17 -11.36
C SER A 48 8.80 12.35 -11.36
N CYS A 49 9.98 12.19 -10.78
CA CYS A 49 11.06 13.14 -10.95
C CYS A 49 11.53 13.11 -12.40
N SER A 50 11.06 14.05 -13.19
CA SER A 50 11.79 14.43 -14.39
C SER A 50 13.12 15.00 -13.95
N SER A 51 14.16 14.16 -13.88
CA SER A 51 15.53 14.63 -13.94
C SER A 51 15.61 15.44 -15.22
N SER A 52 15.61 16.77 -15.10
CA SER A 52 16.18 17.59 -16.15
C SER A 52 17.56 16.97 -16.44
N LYS A 53 17.89 16.76 -17.72
CA LYS A 53 19.00 15.90 -18.16
C LYS A 53 20.40 16.27 -17.60
N ASN A 54 20.50 17.30 -16.77
CA ASN A 54 21.72 17.78 -16.12
C ASN A 54 21.64 17.81 -14.58
N ASP A 55 20.59 17.27 -13.96
CA ASP A 55 20.48 17.25 -12.50
C ASP A 55 20.76 15.84 -11.97
N THR A 56 21.98 15.64 -11.47
CA THR A 56 22.41 14.42 -10.77
C THR A 56 22.11 14.45 -9.27
N GLY A 57 21.35 15.46 -8.80
CA GLY A 57 20.88 15.52 -7.43
C GLY A 57 19.84 14.44 -7.13
N PRO A 58 19.73 13.97 -5.87
CA PRO A 58 18.57 13.20 -5.46
C PRO A 58 17.31 14.04 -5.73
N CYS A 59 16.27 13.39 -6.25
CA CYS A 59 14.92 13.93 -6.25
C CYS A 59 14.61 14.68 -4.95
N GLY A 60 13.87 15.79 -5.02
CA GLY A 60 13.22 16.40 -3.85
C GLY A 60 12.41 15.37 -3.04
N GLU A 61 11.92 15.74 -1.85
CA GLU A 61 11.25 14.85 -0.88
C GLU A 61 10.39 13.73 -1.53
N ILE A 62 10.97 12.53 -1.62
CA ILE A 62 10.32 11.40 -2.29
C ILE A 62 9.48 10.60 -1.28
N GLY A 63 9.93 10.52 -0.02
CA GLY A 63 9.24 9.85 1.09
C GLY A 63 8.09 10.64 1.72
N ASN A 64 7.51 10.07 2.78
CA ASN A 64 6.42 10.67 3.58
C ASN A 64 6.60 10.52 5.10
N LEU A 65 7.81 10.15 5.58
CA LEU A 65 8.09 10.11 7.02
C LEU A 65 7.98 11.51 7.64
N PHE A 66 7.73 11.57 8.95
CA PHE A 66 7.70 12.84 9.68
C PHE A 66 8.35 12.73 11.06
N PRO A 67 9.28 13.63 11.42
CA PRO A 67 9.97 14.59 10.55
C PRO A 67 10.86 13.90 9.50
N GLN A 68 11.13 14.53 8.35
CA GLN A 68 11.90 13.94 7.25
C GLN A 68 13.43 14.06 7.40
N ASP A 69 13.90 14.62 8.51
CA ASP A 69 15.27 15.11 8.62
C ASP A 69 16.33 14.00 8.58
N SER A 70 16.01 12.80 9.07
CA SER A 70 16.93 11.65 9.11
C SER A 70 16.82 10.71 7.91
N ASN A 71 15.63 10.62 7.30
CA ASN A 71 15.34 9.73 6.17
C ASN A 71 14.27 10.35 5.24
N PRO A 72 14.67 11.09 4.21
CA PRO A 72 13.74 11.75 3.28
C PRO A 72 13.25 10.83 2.15
N TYR A 73 13.67 9.56 2.13
CA TYR A 73 13.54 8.68 0.97
C TYR A 73 12.40 7.67 1.11
N ALA A 74 12.14 7.23 2.33
CA ALA A 74 11.26 6.12 2.59
C ALA A 74 9.79 6.51 2.65
N GLU A 75 8.96 5.57 2.23
CA GLU A 75 7.53 5.59 2.48
C GLU A 75 7.26 4.82 3.78
N PHE A 76 6.27 5.28 4.54
CA PHE A 76 5.93 4.80 5.89
C PHE A 76 5.80 3.28 6.00
N ASN A 77 4.97 2.63 5.17
CA ASN A 77 4.75 1.17 5.23
C ASN A 77 6.05 0.38 4.99
N MET A 78 6.89 0.87 4.07
CA MET A 78 8.20 0.26 3.81
C MET A 78 9.22 0.56 4.92
N PHE A 79 9.13 1.71 5.58
CA PHE A 79 10.03 2.12 6.66
C PHE A 79 9.75 1.40 7.98
N VAL A 80 8.47 1.11 8.29
CA VAL A 80 8.10 0.45 9.55
C VAL A 80 8.76 -0.92 9.69
N ASP A 81 8.89 -1.67 8.59
CA ASP A 81 9.65 -2.92 8.56
C ASP A 81 10.32 -3.14 7.19
N PRO A 82 11.51 -2.55 6.97
CA PRO A 82 12.22 -2.63 5.70
C PRO A 82 12.61 -4.07 5.33
N PHE A 83 12.92 -4.89 6.32
CA PHE A 83 13.30 -6.29 6.11
C PHE A 83 12.10 -7.13 5.67
N ALA A 84 10.93 -6.92 6.27
CA ALA A 84 9.70 -7.56 5.81
C ALA A 84 9.31 -7.09 4.41
N ALA A 85 9.41 -5.79 4.14
CA ALA A 85 9.18 -5.24 2.81
C ALA A 85 10.10 -5.89 1.76
N TYR A 86 11.41 -5.94 2.03
CA TYR A 86 12.36 -6.65 1.18
C TYR A 86 11.96 -8.12 0.99
N THR A 87 11.63 -8.83 2.07
CA THR A 87 11.23 -10.25 2.02
C THR A 87 10.02 -10.49 1.14
N VAL A 88 8.99 -9.63 1.24
CA VAL A 88 7.78 -9.73 0.42
C VAL A 88 8.08 -9.43 -1.05
N LEU A 89 8.79 -8.34 -1.34
CA LEU A 89 9.16 -7.95 -2.70
C LEU A 89 10.06 -8.98 -3.39
N HIS A 90 10.95 -9.64 -2.64
CA HIS A 90 11.85 -10.70 -3.12
C HIS A 90 11.23 -12.09 -2.99
N SER A 91 9.95 -12.19 -2.65
CA SER A 91 9.27 -13.48 -2.60
C SER A 91 9.14 -14.12 -3.97
N GLY A 92 9.14 -13.38 -5.08
CA GLY A 92 8.85 -13.95 -6.41
C GLY A 92 7.39 -14.36 -6.61
N ILE A 93 6.50 -13.97 -5.69
CA ILE A 93 5.06 -13.88 -5.96
C ILE A 93 4.82 -12.66 -6.88
N PRO A 94 3.91 -12.72 -7.86
CA PRO A 94 3.52 -11.54 -8.63
C PRO A 94 3.04 -10.40 -7.74
N ILE A 95 3.63 -9.21 -7.89
CA ILE A 95 3.31 -8.03 -7.10
C ILE A 95 2.89 -6.87 -8.02
N THR A 96 1.84 -6.17 -7.63
CA THR A 96 1.50 -4.83 -8.11
C THR A 96 1.63 -3.83 -6.98
N LEU A 97 2.52 -2.87 -7.15
CA LEU A 97 2.82 -1.84 -6.16
C LEU A 97 2.18 -0.51 -6.56
N VAL A 98 1.57 0.17 -5.60
CA VAL A 98 1.07 1.54 -5.76
C VAL A 98 1.92 2.45 -4.87
N PRO A 99 3.01 3.03 -5.41
CA PRO A 99 3.93 3.88 -4.66
C PRO A 99 3.42 5.32 -4.53
N LEU A 100 4.08 6.10 -3.66
CA LEU A 100 3.82 7.54 -3.51
C LEU A 100 3.91 8.30 -4.83
N ASP A 101 4.76 7.86 -5.77
CA ASP A 101 4.86 8.45 -7.09
C ASP A 101 3.52 8.50 -7.84
N ALA A 102 2.73 7.42 -7.75
CA ALA A 102 1.43 7.32 -8.39
C ALA A 102 0.38 8.12 -7.62
N THR A 103 0.36 7.99 -6.30
CA THR A 103 -0.67 8.62 -5.46
C THR A 103 -0.50 10.14 -5.40
N LYS A 104 0.73 10.67 -5.46
CA LYS A 104 1.03 12.10 -5.59
C LYS A 104 0.38 12.73 -6.84
N THR A 105 -0.02 11.93 -7.82
CA THR A 105 -0.73 12.41 -9.03
C THR A 105 -2.25 12.39 -8.88
N ILE A 106 -2.78 12.01 -7.72
CA ILE A 106 -4.20 11.99 -7.37
C ILE A 106 -4.42 12.53 -5.94
N PRO A 107 -4.10 13.81 -5.69
CA PRO A 107 -4.43 14.45 -4.43
C PRO A 107 -5.95 14.57 -4.28
N THR A 108 -6.42 14.51 -3.04
CA THR A 108 -7.82 14.66 -2.67
C THR A 108 -8.19 16.13 -2.80
N ASP A 109 -8.55 16.57 -4.00
CA ASP A 109 -8.80 17.97 -4.32
C ASP A 109 -10.15 18.50 -3.83
N GLU A 110 -10.34 19.83 -3.86
CA GLU A 110 -11.56 20.48 -3.39
C GLU A 110 -12.80 20.02 -4.18
N ASN A 111 -12.66 19.68 -5.46
CA ASN A 111 -13.78 19.26 -6.30
C ASN A 111 -14.29 17.89 -5.86
N PHE A 112 -13.38 16.92 -5.66
CA PHE A 112 -13.73 15.60 -5.16
C PHE A 112 -14.31 15.68 -3.75
N PHE A 113 -13.68 16.41 -2.83
CA PHE A 113 -14.16 16.54 -1.46
C PHE A 113 -15.58 17.14 -1.42
N SER A 114 -15.81 18.21 -2.18
CA SER A 114 -17.13 18.85 -2.30
C SER A 114 -18.18 17.97 -2.97
N ALA A 115 -17.77 17.11 -3.91
CA ALA A 115 -18.67 16.14 -4.53
C ALA A 115 -19.04 15.05 -3.52
N PHE A 116 -18.07 14.53 -2.78
CA PHE A 116 -18.33 13.52 -1.75
C PHE A 116 -19.22 14.05 -0.61
N GLU A 117 -19.04 15.32 -0.21
CA GLU A 117 -19.92 15.99 0.75
C GLU A 117 -21.37 16.09 0.27
N LYS A 118 -21.60 16.14 -1.04
CA LYS A 118 -22.95 16.21 -1.62
C LYS A 118 -23.53 14.83 -1.92
N GLU A 119 -22.68 13.85 -2.18
CA GLU A 119 -23.02 12.53 -2.68
C GLU A 119 -22.50 11.46 -1.70
N HIS A 120 -23.26 11.26 -0.62
CA HIS A 120 -23.02 10.21 0.37
C HIS A 120 -24.34 9.56 0.81
N ASP A 121 -25.05 8.99 -0.15
CA ASP A 121 -26.43 8.52 -0.01
C ASP A 121 -26.57 7.22 0.82
N THR A 122 -25.46 6.56 1.11
CA THR A 122 -25.43 5.29 1.87
C THR A 122 -24.69 5.45 3.19
N TYR A 123 -24.96 4.56 4.16
CA TYR A 123 -24.28 4.60 5.46
C TYR A 123 -22.76 4.42 5.34
N GLU A 124 -22.30 3.60 4.39
CA GLU A 124 -20.87 3.41 4.14
C GLU A 124 -20.23 4.70 3.59
N ALA A 125 -20.95 5.38 2.69
CA ALA A 125 -20.51 6.65 2.10
C ALA A 125 -20.47 7.75 3.17
N GLN A 126 -21.47 7.82 4.05
CA GLN A 126 -21.52 8.78 5.17
C GLN A 126 -20.35 8.56 6.12
N TYR A 127 -20.13 7.33 6.58
CA TYR A 127 -19.01 7.02 7.46
C TYR A 127 -17.65 7.31 6.81
N SER A 128 -17.51 6.97 5.53
CA SER A 128 -16.28 7.23 4.77
C SER A 128 -16.04 8.73 4.58
N PHE A 129 -17.08 9.51 4.31
CA PHE A 129 -16.97 10.97 4.23
C PHE A 129 -16.62 11.58 5.59
N GLU A 130 -17.27 11.15 6.68
CA GLU A 130 -16.94 11.59 8.03
C GLU A 130 -15.49 11.28 8.40
N SER A 131 -15.01 10.08 8.05
CA SER A 131 -13.62 9.66 8.24
C SER A 131 -12.64 10.55 7.47
N LEU A 132 -12.95 10.84 6.20
CA LEU A 132 -12.15 11.76 5.38
C LEU A 132 -12.16 13.18 5.94
N LYS A 133 -13.33 13.64 6.39
CA LYS A 133 -13.52 14.97 6.96
C LYS A 133 -12.73 15.14 8.25
N MET A 134 -12.64 14.11 9.11
CA MET A 134 -11.78 14.16 10.29
C MET A 134 -10.30 14.42 9.93
N VAL A 135 -9.81 13.81 8.83
CA VAL A 135 -8.44 14.08 8.34
C VAL A 135 -8.32 15.51 7.83
N HIS A 136 -9.28 15.97 7.01
CA HIS A 136 -9.34 17.34 6.52
C HIS A 136 -9.33 18.38 7.66
N ASP A 137 -10.15 18.17 8.69
CA ASP A 137 -10.30 19.11 9.81
C ASP A 137 -9.08 19.11 10.76
N THR A 138 -8.24 18.06 10.70
CA THR A 138 -7.00 17.96 11.50
C THR A 138 -5.78 18.55 10.79
N MET A 139 -5.75 18.48 9.46
CA MET A 139 -4.69 19.06 8.65
C MET A 139 -4.95 20.55 8.39
N SER A 140 -3.90 21.31 8.02
CA SER A 140 -4.13 22.64 7.47
C SER A 140 -4.86 22.52 6.13
N LYS A 141 -5.71 23.50 5.80
CA LYS A 141 -6.55 23.44 4.59
C LYS A 141 -5.69 23.23 3.33
N ASP A 142 -4.62 24.01 3.19
CA ASP A 142 -3.74 23.94 2.03
C ASP A 142 -2.96 22.61 2.01
N ASP A 143 -2.49 22.12 3.17
CA ASP A 143 -1.79 20.83 3.25
C ASP A 143 -2.69 19.66 2.88
N PHE A 144 -3.98 19.67 3.25
CA PHE A 144 -4.89 18.57 2.93
C PHE A 144 -5.08 18.44 1.42
N PHE A 145 -5.54 19.50 0.74
CA PHE A 145 -5.87 19.44 -0.68
C PHE A 145 -4.64 19.29 -1.58
N GLU A 146 -3.45 19.66 -1.11
CA GLU A 146 -2.20 19.50 -1.86
C GLU A 146 -1.49 18.17 -1.60
N LYS A 147 -1.54 17.64 -0.36
CA LYS A 147 -0.69 16.53 0.07
C LYS A 147 -1.45 15.25 0.38
N TYR A 148 -2.69 15.33 0.85
CA TYR A 148 -3.44 14.13 1.24
C TYR A 148 -3.96 13.38 0.01
N CYS A 149 -3.61 12.10 -0.10
CA CYS A 149 -4.06 11.22 -1.16
C CYS A 149 -4.83 10.05 -0.54
N MET A 150 -5.84 9.54 -1.23
CA MET A 150 -6.52 8.30 -0.81
C MET A 150 -5.68 7.08 -1.21
N TRP A 151 -4.48 6.95 -0.62
CA TRP A 151 -3.45 5.97 -1.01
C TRP A 151 -3.99 4.55 -1.13
N ASP A 152 -4.62 4.05 -0.07
CA ASP A 152 -5.11 2.69 0.04
C ASP A 152 -6.32 2.45 -0.87
N SER A 153 -7.25 3.40 -0.90
CA SER A 153 -8.43 3.31 -1.76
C SER A 153 -8.04 3.28 -3.23
N PHE A 154 -7.04 4.07 -3.63
CA PHE A 154 -6.52 4.08 -4.99
C PHE A 154 -5.84 2.74 -5.32
N MET A 155 -5.10 2.15 -4.38
CA MET A 155 -4.55 0.80 -4.55
C MET A 155 -5.65 -0.23 -4.79
N VAL A 156 -6.75 -0.20 -4.03
CA VAL A 156 -7.91 -1.09 -4.27
C VAL A 156 -8.50 -0.88 -5.66
N GLY A 157 -8.64 0.37 -6.09
CA GLY A 157 -9.11 0.69 -7.45
C GLY A 157 -8.22 0.05 -8.51
N VAL A 158 -6.90 0.26 -8.41
CA VAL A 158 -5.91 -0.35 -9.31
C VAL A 158 -6.02 -1.87 -9.29
N ALA A 159 -6.09 -2.49 -8.11
CA ALA A 159 -6.21 -3.94 -7.97
C ALA A 159 -7.49 -4.47 -8.64
N LEU A 160 -8.64 -3.88 -8.34
CA LEU A 160 -9.94 -4.25 -8.90
C LEU A 160 -9.99 -4.14 -10.41
N SER A 161 -9.45 -3.04 -10.96
CA SER A 161 -9.36 -2.86 -12.41
C SER A 161 -8.49 -3.95 -13.05
N GLN A 162 -7.34 -4.28 -12.46
CA GLN A 162 -6.47 -5.32 -13.00
C GLN A 162 -7.11 -6.72 -12.89
N MET A 163 -7.78 -7.02 -11.78
CA MET A 163 -8.50 -8.29 -11.61
C MET A 163 -9.60 -8.47 -12.66
N ARG A 164 -10.36 -7.41 -12.96
CA ARG A 164 -11.36 -7.41 -14.05
C ARG A 164 -10.71 -7.69 -15.41
N ASN A 165 -9.64 -6.96 -15.73
CA ASN A 165 -9.00 -7.01 -17.05
C ASN A 165 -8.20 -8.30 -17.30
N SER A 166 -7.76 -8.99 -16.24
CA SER A 166 -7.06 -10.28 -16.35
C SER A 166 -7.87 -11.37 -17.05
N GLN A 167 -9.19 -11.18 -17.22
CA GLN A 167 -10.06 -12.08 -17.96
C GLN A 167 -10.20 -11.73 -19.45
N THR A 168 -9.83 -10.52 -19.89
CA THR A 168 -10.23 -9.99 -21.19
C THR A 168 -9.12 -9.42 -22.09
N ASN A 169 -7.97 -8.95 -21.59
CA ASN A 169 -6.83 -8.49 -22.42
C ASN A 169 -5.51 -8.38 -21.62
N GLY A 170 -4.39 -8.20 -22.34
CA GLY A 170 -3.01 -8.40 -21.88
C GLY A 170 -2.55 -7.73 -20.58
N VAL A 171 -1.51 -8.32 -20.00
CA VAL A 171 -0.82 -7.86 -18.79
C VAL A 171 -0.44 -6.38 -18.92
N GLY A 172 -1.03 -5.50 -18.09
CA GLY A 172 -0.64 -4.09 -17.97
C GLY A 172 -1.74 -3.05 -18.18
N GLU A 173 -2.93 -3.42 -18.66
CA GLU A 173 -4.04 -2.46 -18.80
C GLU A 173 -4.77 -2.22 -17.46
N ASN A 174 -4.80 -0.95 -17.03
CA ASN A 174 -5.52 -0.51 -15.84
C ASN A 174 -6.39 0.72 -16.16
N GLU A 175 -7.60 0.77 -15.62
CA GLU A 175 -8.57 1.85 -15.86
C GLU A 175 -8.19 3.15 -15.17
N PHE A 176 -7.48 3.06 -14.04
CA PHE A 176 -7.23 4.17 -13.13
C PHE A 176 -5.79 4.64 -13.11
N ALA A 177 -4.84 3.81 -13.55
CA ALA A 177 -3.42 4.16 -13.57
C ALA A 177 -2.73 3.74 -14.87
N ASP A 178 -1.65 4.45 -15.22
CA ASP A 178 -0.61 3.93 -16.09
C ASP A 178 0.27 2.96 -15.30
N MET A 179 0.66 1.85 -15.93
CA MET A 179 1.38 0.76 -15.29
C MET A 179 2.72 0.52 -16.00
N GLU A 180 3.77 0.26 -15.23
CA GLU A 180 5.11 -0.01 -15.76
C GLU A 180 5.81 -1.11 -14.96
N TYR A 181 6.56 -1.99 -15.62
CA TYR A 181 7.47 -2.88 -14.92
C TYR A 181 8.79 -2.17 -14.63
N VAL A 182 9.16 -2.10 -13.36
CA VAL A 182 10.39 -1.46 -12.92
C VAL A 182 11.21 -2.42 -12.07
N ASN A 183 12.53 -2.36 -12.25
CA ASN A 183 13.49 -3.08 -11.43
C ASN A 183 13.77 -2.28 -10.15
N ILE A 184 13.32 -2.80 -9.02
CA ILE A 184 13.43 -2.15 -7.71
C ILE A 184 14.01 -3.09 -6.67
N THR A 185 14.41 -2.52 -5.54
CA THR A 185 14.71 -3.23 -4.29
C THR A 185 14.33 -2.35 -3.10
N VAL A 186 14.35 -2.89 -1.89
CA VAL A 186 14.15 -2.11 -0.66
C VAL A 186 15.46 -2.04 0.11
N VAL A 187 15.91 -0.84 0.43
CA VAL A 187 17.08 -0.65 1.28
C VAL A 187 16.70 -1.04 2.71
N THR A 188 17.45 -1.97 3.29
CA THR A 188 17.13 -2.56 4.60
C THR A 188 18.11 -2.17 5.70
N SER A 189 19.26 -1.61 5.33
CA SER A 189 20.28 -1.09 6.23
C SER A 189 21.22 -0.17 5.44
N ASN A 190 22.04 0.61 6.14
CA ASN A 190 22.90 1.63 5.57
C ASN A 190 24.38 1.25 5.66
N GLU A 191 25.14 1.59 4.62
CA GLU A 191 26.59 1.39 4.61
C GLU A 191 27.30 2.11 5.77
N PRO A 192 28.47 1.61 6.24
CA PRO A 192 29.21 0.46 5.71
C PRO A 192 28.60 -0.89 6.11
N TYR A 193 28.51 -1.81 5.15
CA TYR A 193 28.03 -3.18 5.39
C TYR A 193 29.06 -4.03 6.15
N GLY A 194 28.57 -4.94 6.97
CA GLY A 194 29.35 -5.92 7.75
C GLY A 194 30.09 -5.36 8.93
N ILE A 195 29.85 -4.09 9.26
CA ILE A 195 30.34 -3.46 10.49
C ILE A 195 29.14 -3.36 11.43
N SER A 196 29.15 -4.19 12.47
CA SER A 196 28.15 -4.10 13.54
C SER A 196 28.45 -2.86 14.39
N ASP A 197 27.47 -1.99 14.52
CA ASP A 197 27.44 -0.89 15.49
C ASP A 197 26.37 -1.11 16.58
N GLY A 198 25.78 -2.31 16.62
CA GLY A 198 24.72 -2.69 17.54
C GLY A 198 23.31 -2.24 17.17
N SER A 199 23.15 -1.45 16.10
CA SER A 199 21.82 -0.99 15.65
C SER A 199 20.99 -2.08 14.98
N ASN A 200 21.66 -3.05 14.35
CA ASN A 200 21.03 -4.03 13.49
C ASN A 200 20.66 -5.33 14.24
N PRO A 201 19.37 -5.58 14.53
CA PRO A 201 18.97 -6.73 15.34
C PRO A 201 19.13 -8.09 14.62
N LEU A 202 19.39 -8.07 13.30
CA LEU A 202 19.63 -9.27 12.51
C LEU A 202 21.05 -9.81 12.70
N LEU A 203 21.99 -8.96 13.11
CA LEU A 203 23.42 -9.25 13.26
C LEU A 203 23.91 -8.89 14.67
N GLU A 204 23.60 -9.75 15.62
CA GLU A 204 24.08 -9.60 17.00
C GLU A 204 25.48 -10.22 17.16
N GLU A 205 26.40 -9.49 17.81
CA GLU A 205 27.76 -10.00 18.08
C GLU A 205 27.70 -11.26 18.94
N GLY A 206 28.51 -12.26 18.57
CA GLY A 206 28.55 -13.55 19.29
C GLY A 206 27.43 -14.54 18.91
N TYR A 207 26.46 -14.14 18.07
CA TYR A 207 25.39 -15.01 17.59
C TYR A 207 25.45 -15.26 16.08
N SER A 208 24.75 -16.29 15.62
CA SER A 208 24.52 -16.52 14.19
C SER A 208 23.52 -15.50 13.64
N PRO A 209 23.73 -14.97 12.42
CA PRO A 209 22.78 -14.08 11.77
C PRO A 209 21.34 -14.62 11.80
N LYS A 210 20.39 -13.76 12.16
CA LYS A 210 18.97 -14.12 12.12
C LYS A 210 18.49 -14.19 10.68
N PHE A 211 17.52 -15.04 10.41
CA PHE A 211 16.86 -15.18 9.10
C PHE A 211 17.81 -15.48 7.92
N GLY A 212 19.02 -15.99 8.20
CA GLY A 212 19.98 -16.40 7.18
C GLY A 212 20.61 -15.25 6.39
N VAL A 213 20.60 -14.03 6.93
CA VAL A 213 21.25 -12.87 6.27
C VAL A 213 22.78 -13.01 6.26
N ASP A 214 23.42 -12.52 5.20
CA ASP A 214 24.87 -12.49 5.10
C ASP A 214 25.46 -11.40 6.00
N LYS A 215 26.48 -11.75 6.78
CA LYS A 215 27.21 -10.81 7.65
C LYS A 215 27.85 -9.66 6.89
N ASN A 216 28.16 -9.81 5.60
CA ASN A 216 28.72 -8.74 4.77
C ASN A 216 27.75 -8.32 3.64
N GLY A 217 26.48 -8.71 3.74
CA GLY A 217 25.47 -8.45 2.73
C GLY A 217 24.77 -7.10 2.89
N VAL A 218 23.81 -6.82 2.01
CA VAL A 218 23.04 -5.56 1.99
C VAL A 218 22.15 -5.32 3.22
N HIS A 219 21.98 -6.35 4.06
CA HIS A 219 21.21 -6.29 5.31
C HIS A 219 22.09 -6.07 6.54
N SER A 220 23.40 -5.86 6.37
CA SER A 220 24.38 -5.93 7.46
C SER A 220 24.90 -4.59 7.98
N GLY A 221 24.35 -3.51 7.45
CA GLY A 221 24.74 -2.15 7.83
C GLY A 221 23.99 -1.63 9.04
N HIS A 222 24.11 -0.32 9.26
CA HIS A 222 23.37 0.41 10.29
C HIS A 222 21.86 0.41 9.98
N VAL A 223 21.04 0.10 10.97
CA VAL A 223 19.57 0.20 10.88
C VAL A 223 19.11 1.41 11.69
N GLN A 224 18.33 2.29 11.06
CA GLN A 224 17.84 3.50 11.72
C GLN A 224 17.01 3.16 12.97
N LEU A 225 17.46 3.63 14.15
CA LEU A 225 16.82 3.33 15.44
C LEU A 225 15.66 4.28 15.79
N GLY A 226 15.55 5.40 15.08
CA GLY A 226 14.48 6.38 15.27
C GLY A 226 14.67 7.63 14.40
N MET A 227 13.73 8.56 14.46
CA MET A 227 13.81 9.80 13.66
C MET A 227 14.95 10.73 14.12
N GLU A 228 15.38 10.63 15.38
CA GLU A 228 16.47 11.41 15.97
C GLU A 228 17.82 10.66 15.95
N ASP A 229 17.93 9.58 15.19
CA ASP A 229 19.16 8.77 15.14
C ASP A 229 20.36 9.64 14.71
N PRO A 230 21.36 9.85 15.58
CA PRO A 230 22.53 10.69 15.28
C PRO A 230 23.34 10.16 14.11
N TYR A 231 23.28 8.85 13.85
CA TYR A 231 23.89 8.29 12.65
C TYR A 231 23.24 8.86 11.41
N CYS A 232 21.90 8.94 11.37
CA CYS A 232 21.16 9.35 10.19
C CYS A 232 21.17 10.86 9.93
N LEU A 233 21.32 11.67 10.97
CA LEU A 233 21.29 13.13 10.88
C LEU A 233 22.59 13.71 10.28
N VAL A 234 22.44 14.73 9.44
CA VAL A 234 23.56 15.46 8.81
C VAL A 234 23.34 16.96 9.05
N GLU A 235 24.32 17.63 9.67
CA GLU A 235 24.20 19.06 10.00
C GLU A 235 24.01 19.92 8.74
N GLY A 236 22.90 20.68 8.71
CA GLY A 236 22.56 21.59 7.61
C GLY A 236 22.18 20.90 6.29
N GLN A 237 21.95 19.58 6.29
CA GLN A 237 21.56 18.81 5.10
C GLN A 237 20.45 17.81 5.42
N LYS A 238 19.88 17.20 4.38
CA LYS A 238 18.97 16.06 4.55
C LYS A 238 19.73 14.85 5.11
N GLY A 239 19.06 14.06 5.92
CA GLY A 239 19.61 12.86 6.52
C GLY A 239 20.05 11.82 5.49
N LYS A 240 20.99 10.98 5.91
CA LYS A 240 21.66 10.01 5.04
C LYS A 240 21.06 8.60 5.10
N CYS A 241 20.18 8.31 6.05
CA CYS A 241 19.58 6.98 6.15
C CYS A 241 18.53 6.76 5.06
N GLN A 242 18.44 5.52 4.61
CA GLN A 242 17.62 5.09 3.48
C GLN A 242 16.79 3.86 3.80
N ASP A 243 16.69 3.42 5.05
CA ASP A 243 15.86 2.29 5.49
C ASP A 243 14.45 2.44 4.90
N GLY A 244 13.92 1.40 4.27
CA GLY A 244 12.61 1.41 3.62
C GLY A 244 12.57 2.12 2.25
N TYR A 245 13.66 2.71 1.77
CA TYR A 245 13.69 3.32 0.44
C TYR A 245 13.51 2.26 -0.64
N THR A 246 12.47 2.42 -1.45
CA THR A 246 12.19 1.57 -2.62
C THR A 246 12.98 2.04 -3.83
N LYS A 247 14.24 1.59 -3.92
CA LYS A 247 15.22 2.12 -4.86
C LYS A 247 15.18 1.40 -6.21
N LYS A 248 15.21 2.17 -7.31
CA LYS A 248 15.49 1.60 -8.64
C LYS A 248 16.91 1.05 -8.71
N VAL A 249 17.06 -0.18 -9.17
CA VAL A 249 18.36 -0.87 -9.28
C VAL A 249 18.44 -1.74 -10.54
N SER A 250 19.65 -2.00 -11.02
CA SER A 250 19.92 -2.84 -12.21
C SER A 250 20.75 -4.10 -11.91
N GLY A 251 21.08 -4.35 -10.64
CA GLY A 251 21.94 -5.44 -10.19
C GLY A 251 21.19 -6.73 -9.83
N LYS A 252 21.89 -7.67 -9.19
CA LYS A 252 21.34 -8.97 -8.74
C LYS A 252 20.26 -8.85 -7.66
N GLU A 253 20.27 -7.74 -6.92
CA GLU A 253 19.29 -7.36 -5.90
C GLU A 253 17.98 -6.82 -6.50
N ALA A 254 17.90 -6.70 -7.84
CA ALA A 254 16.73 -6.16 -8.50
C ALA A 254 15.61 -7.20 -8.62
N VAL A 255 14.41 -6.81 -8.20
CA VAL A 255 13.17 -7.53 -8.52
C VAL A 255 12.34 -6.71 -9.49
N GLN A 256 11.82 -7.37 -10.52
CA GLN A 256 10.93 -6.75 -11.48
C GLN A 256 9.51 -6.74 -10.91
N VAL A 257 8.98 -5.55 -10.67
CA VAL A 257 7.67 -5.34 -10.04
C VAL A 257 6.82 -4.47 -10.96
N LEU A 258 5.54 -4.81 -11.10
CA LEU A 258 4.60 -3.93 -11.80
C LEU A 258 4.20 -2.80 -10.86
N ILE A 259 4.37 -1.56 -11.27
CA ILE A 259 4.02 -0.39 -10.46
C ILE A 259 2.95 0.45 -11.17
N ALA A 260 2.08 1.08 -10.40
CA ALA A 260 1.35 2.25 -10.88
C ALA A 260 2.32 3.44 -10.96
N THR A 261 2.23 4.26 -12.00
CA THR A 261 3.11 5.42 -12.19
C THR A 261 2.36 6.74 -12.13
N ILE A 262 1.22 6.84 -12.82
CA ILE A 262 0.41 8.06 -12.92
C ILE A 262 -1.07 7.69 -12.88
N ALA A 263 -1.86 8.41 -12.09
CA ALA A 263 -3.31 8.29 -12.05
C ALA A 263 -3.95 8.94 -13.28
N LYS A 264 -4.77 8.16 -13.99
CA LYS A 264 -5.41 8.55 -15.24
C LYS A 264 -6.45 9.65 -15.02
N PRO A 265 -6.52 10.63 -15.95
CA PRO A 265 -7.54 11.65 -15.89
C PRO A 265 -8.92 11.03 -16.09
N ASN A 266 -9.95 11.71 -15.60
CA ASN A 266 -11.33 11.32 -15.89
C ASN A 266 -11.58 11.33 -17.40
N ARG A 267 -12.22 10.27 -17.90
CA ARG A 267 -12.55 10.11 -19.33
C ARG A 267 -13.57 11.15 -19.78
N ASP A 268 -14.44 11.58 -18.89
CA ASP A 268 -15.37 12.69 -19.13
C ASP A 268 -14.68 14.03 -18.86
N LYS A 269 -14.29 14.71 -19.94
CA LYS A 269 -13.63 16.02 -19.90
C LYS A 269 -14.51 17.14 -19.35
N THR A 270 -15.82 16.91 -19.19
CA THR A 270 -16.75 17.89 -18.63
C THR A 270 -16.97 17.71 -17.13
N SER A 271 -16.54 16.57 -16.57
CA SER A 271 -16.63 16.31 -15.13
C SER A 271 -15.68 17.23 -14.35
N LEU A 272 -16.14 17.69 -13.19
CA LEU A 272 -15.29 18.42 -12.24
C LEU A 272 -14.32 17.49 -11.47
N LEU A 273 -14.57 16.18 -11.50
CA LEU A 273 -13.69 15.19 -10.90
C LEU A 273 -12.49 14.95 -11.83
N GLY A 274 -11.30 15.36 -11.41
CA GLY A 274 -10.10 15.33 -12.26
C GLY A 274 -9.58 13.93 -12.62
N LYS A 275 -9.97 12.90 -11.86
CA LYS A 275 -9.41 11.54 -11.97
C LYS A 275 -10.51 10.49 -12.13
N GLU A 276 -10.28 9.51 -13.01
CA GLU A 276 -11.25 8.44 -13.29
C GLU A 276 -11.57 7.62 -12.04
N PHE A 277 -10.58 7.43 -11.17
CA PHE A 277 -10.75 6.73 -9.90
C PHE A 277 -11.79 7.41 -9.01
N TYR A 278 -11.76 8.73 -8.87
CA TYR A 278 -12.69 9.45 -7.98
C TYR A 278 -14.14 9.33 -8.42
N LYS A 279 -14.39 9.37 -9.73
CA LYS A 279 -15.72 9.07 -10.27
C LYS A 279 -16.14 7.65 -9.91
N SER A 280 -15.29 6.66 -10.17
CA SER A 280 -15.60 5.26 -9.81
C SER A 280 -15.81 5.08 -8.30
N PHE A 281 -15.05 5.78 -7.47
CA PHE A 281 -15.15 5.71 -6.02
C PHE A 281 -16.51 6.21 -5.55
N LEU A 282 -16.92 7.43 -5.96
CA LEU A 282 -18.23 7.98 -5.61
C LEU A 282 -19.38 7.12 -6.16
N ASP A 283 -19.28 6.66 -7.40
CA ASP A 283 -20.28 5.78 -8.02
C ASP A 283 -20.46 4.49 -7.21
N VAL A 284 -19.38 3.87 -6.73
CA VAL A 284 -19.44 2.63 -5.95
C VAL A 284 -19.96 2.89 -4.54
N MET A 285 -19.49 3.97 -3.90
CA MET A 285 -19.90 4.31 -2.53
C MET A 285 -21.39 4.66 -2.45
N ASN A 286 -21.96 5.27 -3.48
CA ASN A 286 -23.37 5.68 -3.50
C ASN A 286 -24.35 4.63 -4.05
N ARG A 287 -23.87 3.51 -4.60
CA ARG A 287 -24.75 2.41 -5.00
C ARG A 287 -25.51 1.84 -3.81
N ALA A 288 -26.82 1.67 -3.98
CA ALA A 288 -27.67 1.01 -2.99
C ALA A 288 -27.43 -0.51 -2.95
N GLU A 289 -27.01 -1.10 -4.07
CA GLU A 289 -26.54 -2.47 -4.11
C GLU A 289 -25.30 -2.64 -3.23
N GLN A 290 -25.21 -3.77 -2.52
CA GLN A 290 -24.04 -4.11 -1.71
C GLN A 290 -23.77 -3.15 -0.54
N SER A 291 -24.71 -2.23 -0.23
CA SER A 291 -24.73 -1.54 1.06
C SER A 291 -24.77 -2.54 2.21
N GLY A 292 -24.03 -2.19 3.26
CA GLY A 292 -23.69 -2.97 4.42
C GLY A 292 -24.88 -3.64 5.09
N ARG A 293 -24.84 -4.97 5.07
CA ARG A 293 -25.39 -5.81 6.14
C ARG A 293 -24.20 -6.50 6.80
N PHE A 294 -23.39 -5.75 7.55
CA PHE A 294 -22.12 -6.23 8.10
C PHE A 294 -22.33 -7.15 9.32
N ASN A 295 -21.51 -8.20 9.43
CA ASN A 295 -21.47 -9.13 10.57
C ASN A 295 -20.17 -8.93 11.36
N ILE A 296 -20.22 -8.12 12.42
CA ILE A 296 -19.07 -7.78 13.28
C ILE A 296 -19.05 -8.55 14.61
N ARG A 297 -19.82 -9.65 14.71
CA ARG A 297 -20.00 -10.43 15.96
C ARG A 297 -18.70 -10.98 16.55
N SER A 298 -17.68 -11.23 15.72
CA SER A 298 -16.37 -11.70 16.20
C SER A 298 -15.56 -10.61 16.90
N GLN A 299 -15.87 -9.33 16.65
CA GLN A 299 -15.17 -8.18 17.22
C GLN A 299 -15.91 -7.60 18.44
N PHE A 300 -17.25 -7.73 18.49
CA PHE A 300 -18.08 -7.22 19.59
C PHE A 300 -19.06 -8.28 20.10
N PRO A 301 -18.60 -9.25 20.91
CA PRO A 301 -19.41 -10.41 21.30
C PRO A 301 -20.62 -10.10 22.18
N TYR A 302 -20.69 -8.89 22.76
CA TYR A 302 -21.73 -8.46 23.71
C TYR A 302 -22.81 -7.54 23.11
N TYR A 303 -22.72 -7.22 21.81
CA TYR A 303 -23.72 -6.38 21.13
C TYR A 303 -24.78 -7.26 20.47
N GLU A 304 -26.00 -7.24 20.99
CA GLU A 304 -27.12 -8.04 20.48
C GLU A 304 -27.99 -7.17 19.54
N GLU A 305 -27.59 -7.10 18.27
CA GLU A 305 -28.45 -6.60 17.20
C GLU A 305 -28.78 -7.72 16.21
N LYS A 306 -30.03 -7.73 15.72
CA LYS A 306 -30.54 -8.74 14.77
C LYS A 306 -29.78 -8.66 13.44
N LEU A 307 -28.81 -9.56 13.28
CA LEU A 307 -27.98 -9.74 12.08
C LEU A 307 -28.72 -10.48 10.95
N TYR A 308 -28.57 -9.99 9.72
CA TYR A 308 -28.84 -10.75 8.50
C TYR A 308 -27.52 -11.18 7.86
N LYS A 309 -27.24 -12.48 7.85
CA LYS A 309 -26.16 -13.07 7.05
C LYS A 309 -26.50 -12.84 5.58
N LEU A 310 -25.57 -12.35 4.77
CA LEU A 310 -25.76 -12.28 3.32
C LEU A 310 -26.05 -13.71 2.80
N ASP A 311 -27.24 -13.90 2.24
CA ASP A 311 -27.59 -15.13 1.52
C ASP A 311 -27.04 -15.02 0.10
N PHE A 312 -25.94 -15.72 -0.15
CA PHE A 312 -25.17 -15.65 -1.40
C PHE A 312 -25.80 -16.45 -2.55
N GLY A 313 -26.90 -17.18 -2.31
CA GLY A 313 -27.59 -17.97 -3.32
C GLY A 313 -26.64 -18.86 -4.14
N THR A 314 -26.78 -18.86 -5.46
CA THR A 314 -26.01 -19.67 -6.42
C THR A 314 -24.96 -18.87 -7.22
N ARG A 315 -24.60 -17.65 -6.80
CA ARG A 315 -23.67 -16.80 -7.58
C ARG A 315 -22.22 -17.29 -7.45
N VAL A 316 -21.49 -17.24 -8.56
CA VAL A 316 -20.05 -17.53 -8.59
C VAL A 316 -19.33 -16.42 -7.84
N LYS A 317 -18.55 -16.79 -6.83
CA LYS A 317 -17.77 -15.84 -6.04
C LYS A 317 -16.52 -15.41 -6.81
N GLY A 318 -16.14 -14.15 -6.65
CA GLY A 318 -14.92 -13.61 -7.24
C GLY A 318 -13.64 -14.12 -6.61
N LYS A 319 -12.51 -13.43 -6.85
CA LYS A 319 -11.20 -13.82 -6.33
C LYS A 319 -11.19 -13.77 -4.80
N VAL A 320 -10.63 -14.80 -4.18
CA VAL A 320 -10.48 -14.87 -2.73
C VAL A 320 -9.43 -13.85 -2.29
N VAL A 321 -9.74 -13.00 -1.31
CA VAL A 321 -8.84 -11.92 -0.87
C VAL A 321 -8.60 -11.97 0.64
N VAL A 322 -7.34 -11.75 1.05
CA VAL A 322 -6.94 -11.32 2.40
C VAL A 322 -6.60 -9.84 2.35
N PHE A 323 -7.04 -9.11 3.37
CA PHE A 323 -6.82 -7.69 3.51
C PHE A 323 -6.04 -7.43 4.81
N ASP A 324 -4.83 -6.88 4.69
CA ASP A 324 -3.89 -6.62 5.78
C ASP A 324 -3.66 -5.12 5.87
N MET A 325 -4.16 -4.52 6.95
CA MET A 325 -4.46 -3.09 7.06
C MET A 325 -3.84 -2.51 8.34
N ASP A 326 -3.38 -1.26 8.31
CA ASP A 326 -2.77 -0.57 9.46
C ASP A 326 -3.78 0.16 10.38
N MET A 327 -5.08 0.04 10.06
CA MET A 327 -6.22 0.66 10.72
C MET A 327 -6.22 2.20 10.66
N SER A 328 -5.61 2.80 9.65
CA SER A 328 -5.73 4.23 9.37
C SER A 328 -7.16 4.62 8.91
N ALA A 329 -7.45 5.92 8.84
CA ALA A 329 -8.73 6.37 8.27
C ALA A 329 -8.87 5.98 6.79
N GLY A 330 -7.78 6.07 6.01
CA GLY A 330 -7.77 5.72 4.58
C GLY A 330 -8.08 4.25 4.31
N ASP A 331 -7.66 3.40 5.24
CA ASP A 331 -7.93 1.97 5.29
C ASP A 331 -9.42 1.63 5.38
N PHE A 332 -10.20 2.40 6.17
CA PHE A 332 -11.65 2.23 6.22
C PHE A 332 -12.31 2.64 4.90
N LEU A 333 -11.89 3.75 4.29
CA LEU A 333 -12.37 4.18 2.97
C LEU A 333 -12.11 3.08 1.93
N ALA A 334 -10.92 2.49 1.95
CA ALA A 334 -10.55 1.40 1.07
C ALA A 334 -11.38 0.13 1.31
N LEU A 335 -11.58 -0.25 2.57
CA LEU A 335 -12.38 -1.41 2.94
C LEU A 335 -13.84 -1.25 2.49
N PHE A 336 -14.46 -0.09 2.70
CA PHE A 336 -15.84 0.12 2.25
C PHE A 336 -15.94 0.12 0.72
N TYR A 337 -15.00 0.74 0.02
CA TYR A 337 -14.94 0.69 -1.44
C TYR A 337 -14.79 -0.75 -1.97
N LEU A 338 -13.95 -1.57 -1.31
CA LEU A 338 -13.79 -2.99 -1.60
C LEU A 338 -15.10 -3.77 -1.38
N LEU A 339 -15.73 -3.58 -0.23
CA LEU A 339 -16.94 -4.31 0.17
C LEU A 339 -18.17 -3.94 -0.67
N LYS A 340 -18.22 -2.70 -1.16
CA LYS A 340 -19.26 -2.22 -2.08
C LYS A 340 -18.98 -2.52 -3.55
N SER A 341 -17.83 -3.08 -3.88
CA SER A 341 -17.52 -3.53 -5.24
C SER A 341 -18.22 -4.85 -5.56
N PRO A 342 -18.56 -5.14 -6.84
CA PRO A 342 -19.30 -6.34 -7.24
C PRO A 342 -18.72 -7.65 -6.68
N GLN A 343 -19.56 -8.50 -6.09
CA GLN A 343 -19.16 -9.77 -5.45
C GLN A 343 -18.61 -10.80 -6.45
N GLU A 344 -18.94 -10.64 -7.73
CA GLU A 344 -18.38 -11.42 -8.82
C GLU A 344 -16.86 -11.13 -9.00
N LEU A 345 -16.33 -10.06 -8.40
CA LEU A 345 -14.91 -9.68 -8.44
C LEU A 345 -14.13 -10.17 -7.22
N ILE A 346 -14.70 -10.11 -6.01
CA ILE A 346 -13.99 -10.42 -4.76
C ILE A 346 -14.83 -11.25 -3.78
N ASP A 347 -14.16 -12.14 -3.06
CA ASP A 347 -14.63 -12.86 -1.86
C ASP A 347 -13.64 -12.61 -0.70
N LEU A 348 -13.90 -11.59 0.12
CA LEU A 348 -13.07 -11.24 1.28
C LEU A 348 -13.16 -12.34 2.35
N LYS A 349 -12.01 -12.95 2.69
CA LYS A 349 -11.94 -14.05 3.68
C LYS A 349 -11.42 -13.66 5.04
N LEU A 350 -10.52 -12.69 5.07
CA LEU A 350 -9.77 -12.36 6.27
C LEU A 350 -9.40 -10.89 6.24
N LEU A 351 -9.65 -10.24 7.37
CA LEU A 351 -9.13 -8.93 7.72
C LEU A 351 -8.06 -9.13 8.79
N LEU A 352 -6.88 -8.56 8.57
CA LEU A 352 -5.78 -8.51 9.51
C LEU A 352 -5.50 -7.04 9.84
N CYS A 353 -5.15 -6.81 11.10
CA CYS A 353 -4.89 -5.51 11.69
C CYS A 353 -3.61 -5.59 12.52
#